data_AF-A0AAC9NBQ0-F1
#
_entry.id   AF-A0AAC9NBQ0-F1
#
_cell.length_a   1.000
_cell.length_b   1.000
_cell.length_c   1.000
_cell.angle_alpha   90.00
_cell.angle_beta   90.00
_cell.angle_gamma   90.00
#
_symmetry.space_group_name_H-M   'P 1'
#
loop_
_entity.id
_entity.type
_entity.pdbx_description
1 polymer ?
#
loop_
_entity_poly.entity_id
_entity_poly.type
_entity_poly.pdbx_seq_one_letter_code
_entity_poly.pdbx_strand_id
1 'polypeptide(L)'
;MSEKKKKNHNQIVAEYIERHNYKKGDLTNGSIKGYGALDITLISVHNVGFDVFLMKNDNVHNVESFKWEQFSQTDIDKFALSTEFALTGEKEITLKIADDKPFYSQLEEHNIKMILKKRKWQNKILGFRSQSKFKMIIATITYLAALSLIVVPIIAYNLPGAKQERAAIEEAKIKQEAAEKEDREKEAVEAEEFNKKQAANKKEQEENIKELEIDTKDRLKEYVDNSDGLLFKIEPMTNSWEHVYAFVSENFKTMSLNEKESWVNEAGLDIKNRIKGGGIAEDPRVYFVYKDQSKLAVPDTFNESYKIED
;
A
#
# COMPACT_ATOMS: atom_id res chain seq x y z
N MET A 1 2.60 -2.64 -25.17
CA MET A 1 2.46 -3.42 -23.91
C MET A 1 1.95 -2.46 -22.82
N SER A 2 2.03 -2.63 -21.50
CA SER A 2 1.54 -1.70 -20.43
C SER A 2 2.53 -1.84 -19.27
N GLU A 3 3.11 -0.78 -18.68
CA GLU A 3 4.02 -1.02 -17.54
C GLU A 3 2.96 -1.23 -16.50
N LYS A 4 2.89 -2.51 -16.10
CA LYS A 4 2.01 -2.90 -15.04
C LYS A 4 2.54 -2.13 -13.85
N LYS A 5 1.90 -0.99 -13.57
CA LYS A 5 1.91 -0.28 -12.30
C LYS A 5 2.07 -1.34 -11.24
N LYS A 6 3.22 -1.33 -10.53
CA LYS A 6 3.62 -2.48 -9.70
C LYS A 6 2.49 -2.74 -8.70
N LYS A 7 1.72 -3.77 -8.98
CA LYS A 7 0.45 -4.01 -8.30
C LYS A 7 0.75 -4.29 -6.84
N ASN A 8 0.03 -3.64 -5.94
CA ASN A 8 0.10 -4.02 -4.54
C ASN A 8 -0.39 -5.48 -4.41
N HIS A 9 0.15 -6.23 -3.44
CA HIS A 9 -0.21 -7.62 -3.18
C HIS A 9 -1.74 -7.85 -3.13
N ASN A 10 -2.50 -6.94 -2.54
CA ASN A 10 -3.97 -7.00 -2.53
C ASN A 10 -4.56 -6.93 -3.96
N GLN A 11 -4.00 -6.11 -4.85
CA GLN A 11 -4.46 -6.00 -6.24
C GLN A 11 -4.09 -7.24 -7.06
N ILE A 12 -2.90 -7.81 -6.84
CA ILE A 12 -2.46 -9.04 -7.52
C ILE A 12 -3.41 -10.20 -7.15
N VAL A 13 -3.74 -10.35 -5.88
CA VAL A 13 -4.66 -11.40 -5.41
C VAL A 13 -6.10 -11.13 -5.83
N ALA A 14 -6.58 -9.88 -5.80
CA ALA A 14 -7.92 -9.53 -6.27
C ALA A 14 -8.12 -9.92 -7.76
N GLU A 15 -7.13 -9.62 -8.61
CA GLU A 15 -7.19 -10.03 -10.02
C GLU A 15 -7.09 -11.55 -10.19
N TYR A 16 -6.31 -12.23 -9.34
CA TYR A 16 -6.24 -13.68 -9.36
C TYR A 16 -7.59 -14.32 -9.02
N ILE A 17 -8.28 -13.79 -8.00
CA ILE A 17 -9.63 -14.20 -7.60
C ILE A 17 -10.60 -14.06 -8.76
N GLU A 18 -10.62 -12.88 -9.41
CA GLU A 18 -11.50 -12.59 -10.54
C GLU A 18 -11.21 -13.50 -11.75
N ARG A 19 -9.93 -13.71 -12.10
CA ARG A 19 -9.57 -14.57 -13.26
C ARG A 19 -9.91 -16.04 -13.08
N HIS A 20 -9.92 -16.53 -11.84
CA HIS A 20 -10.16 -17.94 -11.53
C HIS A 20 -11.57 -18.21 -10.99
N ASN A 21 -12.47 -17.22 -11.06
CA ASN A 21 -13.84 -17.31 -10.54
C ASN A 21 -13.93 -17.72 -9.06
N TYR A 22 -12.94 -17.35 -8.24
CA TYR A 22 -13.04 -17.47 -6.79
C TYR A 22 -14.02 -16.43 -6.24
N LYS A 23 -14.54 -16.68 -5.04
CA LYS A 23 -15.51 -15.77 -4.43
C LYS A 23 -14.80 -14.50 -3.97
N LYS A 24 -15.28 -13.36 -4.45
CA LYS A 24 -14.78 -12.05 -4.05
C LYS A 24 -15.23 -11.74 -2.62
N GLY A 25 -14.25 -11.45 -1.77
CA GLY A 25 -14.44 -11.14 -0.37
C GLY A 25 -13.55 -9.97 0.08
N ASP A 26 -13.68 -9.60 1.35
CA ASP A 26 -12.81 -8.62 1.98
C ASP A 26 -11.41 -9.22 2.14
N LEU A 27 -10.40 -8.53 1.60
CA LEU A 27 -9.02 -8.99 1.65
C LEU A 27 -8.35 -8.53 2.95
N THR A 28 -7.86 -9.48 3.74
CA THR A 28 -7.05 -9.22 4.93
C THR A 28 -5.68 -9.88 4.83
N ASN A 29 -4.66 -9.18 5.31
CA ASN A 29 -3.30 -9.69 5.40
C ASN A 29 -3.13 -10.50 6.69
N GLY A 30 -2.40 -11.60 6.60
CA GLY A 30 -2.17 -12.43 7.77
C GLY A 30 -1.05 -13.44 7.61
N SER A 31 -1.09 -14.43 8.50
CA SER A 31 -0.24 -15.62 8.46
C SER A 31 -1.04 -16.80 8.98
N ILE A 32 -0.73 -17.99 8.49
CA ILE A 32 -1.41 -19.21 8.89
C ILE A 32 -0.40 -20.14 9.53
N LYS A 33 -0.76 -20.69 10.68
CA LYS A 33 0.12 -21.61 11.40
C LYS A 33 0.32 -22.88 10.57
N GLY A 34 1.58 -23.20 10.25
CA GLY A 34 1.96 -24.32 9.39
C GLY A 34 2.47 -23.91 8.01
N TYR A 35 2.28 -22.63 7.62
CA TYR A 35 2.83 -22.07 6.38
C TYR A 35 4.09 -21.23 6.65
N GLY A 36 4.95 -21.07 5.62
CA GLY A 36 6.27 -20.46 5.73
C GLY A 36 6.23 -18.99 6.17
N ALA A 37 7.12 -18.60 7.09
CA ALA A 37 7.15 -17.24 7.67
C ALA A 37 7.54 -16.12 6.68
N LEU A 38 7.97 -16.47 5.46
CA LEU A 38 8.41 -15.53 4.42
C LEU A 38 7.38 -15.36 3.29
N ASP A 39 6.33 -16.18 3.26
CA ASP A 39 5.31 -16.11 2.23
C ASP A 39 4.23 -15.09 2.63
N ILE A 40 3.87 -14.20 1.71
CA ILE A 40 2.81 -13.23 1.96
C ILE A 40 1.48 -13.99 1.86
N THR A 41 0.79 -14.09 2.99
CA THR A 41 -0.52 -14.74 3.04
C THR A 41 -1.63 -13.69 3.01
N LEU A 42 -2.47 -13.77 1.98
CA LEU A 42 -3.70 -13.01 1.86
C LEU A 42 -4.89 -13.93 2.07
N ILE A 43 -5.91 -13.42 2.76
CA ILE A 43 -7.14 -14.15 3.05
C ILE A 43 -8.29 -13.34 2.49
N SER A 44 -9.08 -13.95 1.61
CA SER A 44 -10.34 -13.38 1.09
C SER A 44 -11.49 -13.90 1.93
N VAL A 45 -12.20 -13.01 2.61
CA VAL A 45 -13.29 -13.34 3.54
C VAL A 45 -14.62 -13.01 2.88
N HIS A 46 -15.50 -13.99 2.72
CA HIS A 46 -16.78 -13.80 2.04
C HIS A 46 -17.92 -14.55 2.74
N ASN A 47 -19.15 -14.30 2.31
CA ASN A 47 -20.37 -14.78 2.97
C ASN A 47 -20.48 -16.31 3.17
N VAL A 48 -19.80 -17.14 2.36
CA VAL A 48 -19.85 -18.61 2.52
C VAL A 48 -18.63 -19.22 3.21
N GLY A 49 -17.57 -18.44 3.46
CA GLY A 49 -16.30 -18.97 3.92
C GLY A 49 -15.13 -18.01 3.73
N PHE A 50 -13.93 -18.56 3.62
CA PHE A 50 -12.75 -17.78 3.28
C PHE A 50 -11.74 -18.61 2.48
N ASP A 51 -11.01 -17.91 1.63
CA ASP A 51 -10.00 -18.46 0.75
C ASP A 51 -8.61 -17.96 1.13
N VAL A 52 -7.64 -18.87 1.15
CA VAL A 52 -6.24 -18.59 1.49
C VAL A 52 -5.41 -18.54 0.23
N PHE A 53 -4.73 -17.41 0.04
CA PHE A 53 -3.81 -17.19 -1.06
C PHE A 53 -2.40 -16.98 -0.54
N LEU A 54 -1.46 -17.79 -1.05
CA LEU A 54 -0.04 -17.54 -0.87
C LEU A 54 0.53 -16.86 -2.09
N MET A 55 1.32 -15.82 -1.86
CA MET A 55 2.06 -15.13 -2.91
C MET A 55 3.56 -15.37 -2.74
N LYS A 56 4.17 -15.96 -3.76
CA LYS A 56 5.61 -16.23 -3.83
C LYS A 56 6.16 -15.86 -5.20
N ASN A 57 7.17 -14.99 -5.24
CA ASN A 57 7.76 -14.48 -6.49
C ASN A 57 6.70 -13.96 -7.48
N ASP A 58 5.76 -13.12 -7.00
CA ASP A 58 4.64 -12.57 -7.76
C ASP A 58 3.64 -13.59 -8.36
N ASN A 59 3.79 -14.88 -8.02
CA ASN A 59 2.79 -15.90 -8.33
C ASN A 59 1.85 -16.10 -7.14
N VAL A 60 0.56 -16.05 -7.43
CA VAL A 60 -0.51 -16.32 -6.45
C VAL A 60 -1.01 -17.73 -6.64
N HIS A 61 -1.10 -18.47 -5.54
CA HIS A 61 -1.71 -19.78 -5.50
C HIS A 61 -2.82 -19.76 -4.45
N ASN A 62 -4.03 -20.20 -4.85
CA ASN A 62 -5.01 -20.64 -3.85
C ASN A 62 -4.46 -21.91 -3.21
N VAL A 63 -4.34 -21.88 -1.89
CA VAL A 63 -3.73 -22.98 -1.14
C VAL A 63 -4.81 -23.80 -0.49
N GLU A 64 -5.81 -23.13 0.07
CA GLU A 64 -6.92 -23.80 0.68
C GLU A 64 -8.15 -22.88 0.71
N SER A 65 -9.32 -23.49 0.62
CA SER A 65 -10.61 -22.82 0.70
C SER A 65 -11.42 -23.46 1.81
N PHE A 66 -12.03 -22.64 2.66
CA PHE A 66 -12.78 -23.10 3.81
C PHE A 66 -14.21 -22.55 3.76
N LYS A 67 -15.17 -23.35 4.21
CA LYS A 67 -16.56 -22.92 4.39
C LYS A 67 -16.82 -22.67 5.87
N TRP A 68 -17.66 -21.68 6.18
CA TRP A 68 -18.00 -21.38 7.58
C TRP A 68 -18.65 -22.56 8.29
N GLU A 69 -19.47 -23.33 7.58
CA GLU A 69 -20.14 -24.55 8.07
C GLU A 69 -19.18 -25.62 8.61
N GLN A 70 -17.90 -25.59 8.20
CA GLN A 70 -16.87 -26.52 8.67
C GLN A 70 -16.39 -26.22 10.09
N PHE A 71 -16.82 -25.10 10.68
CA PHE A 71 -16.38 -24.65 11.99
C PHE A 71 -17.56 -24.47 12.93
N SER A 72 -17.39 -24.88 14.18
CA SER A 72 -18.39 -24.75 15.23
C SER A 72 -17.96 -23.77 16.32
N GLN A 73 -16.64 -23.60 16.48
CA GLN A 73 -16.05 -22.73 17.50
C GLN A 73 -14.82 -22.01 16.96
N THR A 74 -14.53 -20.84 17.53
CA THR A 74 -13.26 -20.14 17.34
C THR A 74 -12.74 -19.58 18.66
N ASP A 75 -11.48 -19.86 18.97
CA ASP A 75 -10.77 -19.22 20.07
C ASP A 75 -10.05 -17.98 19.54
N ILE A 76 -10.34 -16.83 20.15
CA ILE A 76 -9.87 -15.54 19.68
C ILE A 76 -8.86 -14.94 20.66
N ASP A 77 -7.68 -14.58 20.16
CA ASP A 77 -6.60 -14.03 20.95
C ASP A 77 -6.09 -12.72 20.32
N LYS A 78 -6.40 -11.58 20.96
CA LYS A 78 -6.04 -10.24 20.46
C LYS A 78 -4.58 -9.86 20.76
N PHE A 79 -3.87 -9.39 19.73
CA PHE A 79 -2.53 -8.78 19.79
C PHE A 79 -2.63 -7.28 19.51
N ALA A 80 -1.55 -6.54 19.76
CA ALA A 80 -1.53 -5.09 19.53
C ALA A 80 -1.64 -4.72 18.04
N LEU A 81 -1.24 -5.61 17.13
CA LEU A 81 -1.16 -5.38 15.68
C LEU A 81 -1.85 -6.47 14.86
N SER A 82 -2.54 -7.41 15.51
CA SER A 82 -3.18 -8.56 14.85
C SER A 82 -4.10 -9.29 15.81
N THR A 83 -4.95 -10.16 15.30
CA THR A 83 -5.78 -11.07 16.09
C THR A 83 -5.56 -12.49 15.58
N GLU A 84 -5.34 -13.41 16.51
CA GLU A 84 -5.24 -14.84 16.21
C GLU A 84 -6.60 -15.50 16.40
N PHE A 85 -7.03 -16.24 15.38
CA PHE A 85 -8.26 -17.02 15.34
C PHE A 85 -7.88 -18.49 15.21
N ALA A 86 -8.15 -19.28 16.23
CA ALA A 86 -8.05 -20.74 16.14
C ALA A 86 -9.46 -21.30 15.93
N LEU A 87 -9.81 -21.60 14.68
CA LEU A 87 -11.09 -22.19 14.31
C LEU A 87 -11.04 -23.72 14.49
N THR A 88 -12.09 -24.27 15.07
CA THR A 88 -12.26 -25.70 15.35
C THR A 88 -13.64 -26.17 14.92
N GLY A 89 -13.73 -27.41 14.44
CA GLY A 89 -14.93 -28.02 13.90
C GLY A 89 -14.60 -29.30 13.13
N GLU A 90 -15.13 -29.44 11.92
CA GLU A 90 -14.74 -30.49 10.97
C GLU A 90 -13.28 -30.29 10.51
N LYS A 91 -12.85 -29.04 10.38
CA LYS A 91 -11.46 -28.66 10.14
C LYS A 91 -10.92 -27.84 11.29
N GLU A 92 -9.60 -27.89 11.47
CA GLU A 92 -8.88 -27.06 12.42
C GLU A 92 -7.88 -26.18 11.69
N ILE A 93 -7.94 -24.87 11.95
CA ILE A 93 -6.99 -23.91 11.38
C ILE A 93 -6.73 -22.76 12.34
N THR A 94 -5.48 -22.31 12.40
CA THR A 94 -5.10 -21.11 13.15
C THR A 94 -4.62 -20.02 12.20
N LEU A 95 -5.37 -18.93 12.15
CA LEU A 95 -5.10 -17.74 11.36
C LEU A 95 -4.64 -16.63 12.27
N LYS A 96 -3.73 -15.78 11.80
CA LYS A 96 -3.37 -14.54 12.47
C LYS A 96 -3.50 -13.41 11.47
N ILE A 97 -4.47 -12.52 11.69
CA ILE A 97 -4.89 -11.50 10.73
C ILE A 97 -4.66 -10.10 11.29
N ALA A 98 -4.35 -9.15 10.41
CA ALA A 98 -4.10 -7.76 10.78
C ALA A 98 -5.41 -6.95 10.93
N ASP A 99 -6.35 -7.11 9.99
CA ASP A 99 -7.70 -6.55 10.08
C ASP A 99 -8.69 -7.68 10.37
N ASP A 100 -9.32 -7.60 11.55
CA ASP A 100 -10.17 -8.65 12.10
C ASP A 100 -11.67 -8.40 11.95
N LYS A 101 -12.08 -7.20 11.49
CA LYS A 101 -13.50 -6.84 11.33
C LYS A 101 -14.27 -7.77 10.37
N PRO A 102 -13.71 -8.16 9.20
CA PRO A 102 -14.43 -9.05 8.28
C PRO A 102 -14.70 -10.42 8.90
N PHE A 103 -13.74 -10.95 9.67
CA PHE A 103 -13.89 -12.23 10.35
C PHE A 103 -14.95 -12.18 11.45
N TYR A 104 -14.95 -11.13 12.29
CA TYR A 104 -15.96 -10.99 13.34
C TYR A 104 -17.38 -10.98 12.79
N SER A 105 -17.62 -10.20 11.73
CA SER A 105 -18.93 -10.06 11.12
C SER A 105 -19.44 -11.42 10.59
N GLN A 106 -18.55 -12.20 9.99
CA GLN A 106 -18.88 -13.52 9.46
C GLN A 106 -19.06 -14.59 10.56
N LEU A 107 -18.23 -14.57 11.60
CA LEU A 107 -18.38 -15.50 12.73
C LEU A 107 -19.74 -15.32 13.44
N GLU A 108 -20.19 -14.07 13.60
CA GLU A 108 -21.49 -13.74 14.16
C GLU A 108 -22.64 -14.19 13.25
N GLU A 109 -22.57 -13.88 11.95
CA GLU A 109 -23.58 -14.25 10.96
C GLU A 109 -23.81 -15.77 10.90
N HIS A 110 -22.73 -16.55 10.99
CA HIS A 110 -22.76 -18.02 10.93
C HIS A 110 -22.94 -18.71 12.29
N ASN A 111 -23.22 -17.97 13.36
CA ASN A 111 -23.40 -18.48 14.72
C ASN A 111 -22.22 -19.34 15.23
N ILE A 112 -20.99 -19.04 14.80
CA ILE A 112 -19.81 -19.75 15.25
C ILE A 112 -19.46 -19.29 16.67
N LYS A 113 -19.31 -20.23 17.60
CA LYS A 113 -19.07 -19.91 19.01
C LYS A 113 -17.72 -19.23 19.20
N MET A 114 -17.70 -17.97 19.62
CA MET A 114 -16.47 -17.20 19.87
C MET A 114 -16.04 -17.28 21.34
N ILE A 115 -14.81 -17.76 21.60
CA ILE A 115 -14.21 -17.80 22.93
C ILE A 115 -13.03 -16.83 22.99
N LEU A 116 -13.22 -15.69 23.65
CA LEU A 116 -12.16 -14.71 23.86
C LEU A 116 -11.17 -15.20 24.92
N LYS A 117 -9.91 -15.38 24.52
CA LYS A 117 -8.85 -15.87 25.39
C LYS A 117 -8.45 -14.80 26.42
N LYS A 118 -8.92 -14.96 27.66
CA LYS A 118 -8.59 -14.06 28.77
C LYS A 118 -7.15 -14.29 29.24
N ARG A 119 -6.28 -13.28 29.05
CA ARG A 119 -4.87 -13.34 29.48
C ARG A 119 -4.64 -12.70 30.84
N LYS A 120 -3.71 -13.28 31.63
CA LYS A 120 -3.17 -12.66 32.85
C LYS A 120 -2.47 -11.34 32.51
N TRP A 121 -2.65 -10.31 33.34
CA TRP A 121 -2.26 -8.92 33.03
C TRP A 121 -0.77 -8.77 32.69
N GLN A 122 0.12 -9.51 33.35
CA GLN A 122 1.56 -9.48 33.09
C GLN A 122 1.93 -9.94 31.67
N ASN A 123 1.13 -10.83 31.06
CA ASN A 123 1.34 -11.29 29.69
C ASN A 123 0.78 -10.31 28.64
N LYS A 124 0.22 -9.17 29.09
CA LYS A 124 -0.15 -8.05 28.22
C LYS A 124 1.04 -7.12 27.94
N ILE A 125 2.09 -7.16 28.76
CA ILE A 125 3.29 -6.33 28.57
C ILE A 125 4.11 -6.85 27.39
N LEU A 126 4.55 -5.93 26.51
CA LEU A 126 5.37 -6.29 25.36
C LEU A 126 6.69 -6.94 25.84
N GLY A 127 7.06 -8.06 25.23
CA GLY A 127 8.24 -8.85 25.60
C GLY A 127 8.05 -9.87 26.74
N PHE A 128 7.14 -9.63 27.69
CA PHE A 128 6.70 -10.66 28.67
C PHE A 128 5.71 -11.66 28.06
N ARG A 129 5.07 -11.25 26.97
CA ARG A 129 4.07 -12.02 26.21
C ARG A 129 4.53 -13.43 25.80
N SER A 130 5.79 -13.59 25.40
CA SER A 130 6.27 -14.85 24.83
C SER A 130 6.77 -15.86 25.86
N GLN A 131 6.82 -15.50 27.15
CA GLN A 131 7.43 -16.30 28.24
C GLN A 131 8.87 -16.76 27.99
N SER A 132 9.49 -16.26 26.92
CA SER A 132 10.88 -16.51 26.58
C SER A 132 11.74 -15.69 27.53
N LYS A 133 12.60 -16.38 28.28
CA LYS A 133 13.49 -15.76 29.28
C LYS A 133 14.28 -14.60 28.66
N PHE A 134 14.77 -14.75 27.43
CA PHE A 134 15.52 -13.71 26.73
C PHE A 134 14.68 -12.46 26.43
N LYS A 135 13.45 -12.63 25.92
CA LYS A 135 12.55 -11.51 25.61
C LYS A 135 12.06 -10.80 26.87
N MET A 136 11.89 -11.52 27.97
CA MET A 136 11.58 -10.95 29.28
C MET A 136 12.73 -10.12 29.84
N ILE A 137 13.98 -10.59 29.72
CA ILE A 137 15.17 -9.85 30.18
C ILE A 137 15.29 -8.52 29.42
N ILE A 138 15.20 -8.54 28.09
CA ILE A 138 15.28 -7.32 27.27
C ILE A 138 14.18 -6.34 27.66
N ALA A 139 12.93 -6.80 27.74
CA ALA A 139 11.81 -5.95 28.13
C ALA A 139 12.03 -5.35 29.52
N THR A 140 12.49 -6.16 30.49
CA THR A 140 12.78 -5.68 31.86
C THR A 140 13.80 -4.56 31.85
N ILE A 141 14.91 -4.70 31.10
CA ILE A 141 15.94 -3.66 30.99
C ILE A 141 15.36 -2.39 30.37
N THR A 142 14.59 -2.51 29.29
CA THR A 142 13.97 -1.36 28.61
C THR A 142 13.01 -0.61 29.53
N TYR A 143 12.14 -1.33 30.25
CA TYR A 143 11.19 -0.71 31.17
C TYR A 143 11.89 -0.08 32.38
N LEU A 144 12.97 -0.69 32.89
CA LEU A 144 13.77 -0.10 33.97
C LEU A 144 14.51 1.16 33.52
N ALA A 145 15.03 1.19 32.29
CA ALA A 145 15.66 2.38 31.72
C ALA A 145 14.65 3.52 31.51
N ALA A 146 13.46 3.21 31.01
CA ALA A 146 12.38 4.19 30.89
C ALA A 146 11.96 4.73 32.28
N LEU A 147 11.88 3.85 33.28
CA LEU A 147 11.55 4.24 34.64
C LEU A 147 12.65 5.08 35.30
N SER A 148 13.93 4.76 35.06
CA SER A 148 15.05 5.54 35.62
C SER A 148 15.11 6.96 35.05
N LEU A 149 14.78 7.13 33.77
CA LEU A 149 14.66 8.46 33.15
C LEU A 149 13.59 9.34 33.84
N ILE A 150 12.58 8.74 34.46
CA ILE A 150 11.53 9.47 35.19
C ILE A 150 11.91 9.64 36.67
N VAL A 151 12.47 8.62 37.32
CA VAL A 151 12.70 8.60 38.77
C VAL A 151 13.97 9.35 39.18
N VAL A 152 15.04 9.30 38.37
CA VAL A 152 16.31 9.98 38.68
C VAL A 152 16.14 11.50 38.83
N PRO A 153 15.41 12.20 37.93
CA PRO A 153 15.11 13.63 38.11
C PRO A 153 14.32 13.92 39.40
N ILE A 154 13.36 13.07 39.77
CA ILE A 154 12.50 13.26 40.96
C ILE A 154 13.27 13.09 42.27
N ILE A 155 14.22 12.15 42.32
CA ILE A 155 15.09 11.96 43.50
C ILE A 155 16.09 13.11 43.62
N ALA A 156 16.68 13.55 42.51
CA ALA A 156 17.56 14.72 42.47
C ALA A 156 16.84 16.00 42.98
N TYR A 157 15.55 16.14 42.66
CA TYR A 157 14.70 17.25 43.10
C TYR A 157 14.45 17.29 44.63
N ASN A 158 14.62 16.16 45.34
CA ASN A 158 14.29 16.03 46.77
C ASN A 158 15.51 16.15 47.72
N LEU A 159 16.73 16.43 47.23
CA LEU A 159 17.91 16.61 48.08
C LEU A 159 17.85 17.88 48.97
N PRO A 160 18.44 17.89 50.18
CA PRO A 160 18.25 18.94 51.19
C PRO A 160 18.82 20.32 50.82
N GLY A 161 19.80 20.37 49.90
CA GLY A 161 20.43 21.63 49.45
C GLY A 161 19.55 22.52 48.58
N ALA A 162 18.43 22.00 48.04
CA ALA A 162 17.56 22.72 47.13
C ALA A 162 16.53 23.63 47.82
N LYS A 163 16.57 23.81 49.15
CA LYS A 163 15.50 24.53 49.88
C LYS A 163 15.43 26.03 49.59
N GLN A 164 16.53 26.67 49.19
CA GLN A 164 16.55 28.11 48.88
C GLN A 164 16.17 28.41 47.41
N GLU A 165 16.42 27.45 46.52
CA GLU A 165 15.97 27.48 45.12
C GLU A 165 14.45 27.24 44.99
N ARG A 166 13.86 26.50 45.94
CA ARG A 166 12.42 26.16 45.99
C ARG A 166 11.48 27.36 45.99
N ALA A 167 11.82 28.47 46.67
CA ALA A 167 10.94 29.65 46.70
C ALA A 167 10.89 30.37 45.35
N ALA A 168 12.01 30.42 44.62
CA ALA A 168 12.07 30.99 43.28
C ALA A 168 11.44 30.06 42.22
N ILE A 169 11.55 28.74 42.40
CA ILE A 169 11.00 27.73 41.48
C ILE A 169 9.46 27.64 41.60
N GLU A 170 8.88 27.85 42.77
CA GLU A 170 7.42 27.79 42.96
C GLU A 170 6.71 29.01 42.34
N GLU A 171 7.33 30.19 42.44
CA GLU A 171 6.88 31.40 41.73
C GLU A 171 7.09 31.28 40.20
N ALA A 172 8.17 30.61 39.77
CA ALA A 172 8.38 30.26 38.37
C ALA A 172 7.39 29.19 37.87
N LYS A 173 6.99 28.21 38.69
CA LYS A 173 6.01 27.17 38.34
C LYS A 173 4.62 27.72 38.13
N ILE A 174 4.19 28.69 38.93
CA ILE A 174 2.88 29.34 38.75
C ILE A 174 2.87 30.15 37.43
N LYS A 175 3.99 30.80 37.08
CA LYS A 175 4.16 31.42 35.75
C LYS A 175 4.24 30.39 34.61
N GLN A 176 4.87 29.24 34.86
CA GLN A 176 5.08 28.20 33.87
C GLN A 176 3.83 27.37 33.61
N GLU A 177 2.97 27.13 34.60
CA GLU A 177 1.66 26.47 34.41
C GLU A 177 0.65 27.38 33.68
N ALA A 178 0.73 28.70 33.88
CA ALA A 178 -0.02 29.66 33.08
C ALA A 178 0.45 29.69 31.62
N ALA A 179 1.78 29.64 31.40
CA ALA A 179 2.38 29.53 30.08
C ALA A 179 2.11 28.17 29.41
N GLU A 180 2.13 27.04 30.14
CA GLU A 180 1.86 25.69 29.61
C GLU A 180 0.40 25.50 29.21
N LYS A 181 -0.53 26.19 29.86
CA LYS A 181 -1.95 26.16 29.49
C LYS A 181 -2.21 26.99 28.23
N GLU A 182 -1.51 28.11 28.07
CA GLU A 182 -1.50 28.91 26.85
C GLU A 182 -0.78 28.17 25.69
N ASP A 183 0.31 27.46 25.98
CA ASP A 183 1.05 26.65 25.01
C ASP A 183 0.29 25.39 24.61
N ARG A 184 -0.48 24.74 25.49
CA ARG A 184 -1.37 23.62 25.10
C ARG A 184 -2.55 24.07 24.23
N GLU A 185 -3.08 25.27 24.45
CA GLU A 185 -4.09 25.85 23.58
C GLU A 185 -3.48 26.29 22.23
N LYS A 186 -2.27 26.85 22.22
CA LYS A 186 -1.52 27.13 20.99
C LYS A 186 -1.14 25.85 20.24
N GLU A 187 -0.66 24.80 20.90
CA GLU A 187 -0.34 23.51 20.27
C GLU A 187 -1.58 22.82 19.72
N ALA A 188 -2.74 22.93 20.38
CA ALA A 188 -4.00 22.41 19.84
C ALA A 188 -4.45 23.17 18.59
N VAL A 189 -4.31 24.51 18.58
CA VAL A 189 -4.62 25.36 17.42
C VAL A 189 -3.60 25.14 16.29
N GLU A 190 -2.31 25.02 16.60
CA GLU A 190 -1.24 24.72 15.65
C GLU A 190 -1.35 23.30 15.08
N ALA A 191 -1.77 22.31 15.87
CA ALA A 191 -2.03 20.96 15.38
C ALA A 191 -3.27 20.90 14.47
N GLU A 192 -4.31 21.70 14.76
CA GLU A 192 -5.48 21.83 13.87
C GLU A 192 -5.11 22.58 12.59
N GLU A 193 -4.29 23.64 12.68
CA GLU A 193 -3.79 24.40 11.55
C GLU A 193 -2.80 23.59 10.70
N PHE A 194 -1.96 22.77 11.32
CA PHE A 194 -1.06 21.83 10.63
C PHE A 194 -1.85 20.74 9.90
N ASN A 195 -2.88 20.17 10.53
CA ASN A 195 -3.76 19.21 9.85
C ASN A 195 -4.54 19.86 8.70
N LYS A 196 -5.01 21.10 8.85
CA LYS A 196 -5.66 21.87 7.76
C LYS A 196 -4.68 22.19 6.63
N LYS A 197 -3.45 22.61 6.92
CA LYS A 197 -2.39 22.87 5.93
C LYS A 197 -1.95 21.60 5.22
N GLN A 198 -1.88 20.46 5.91
CA GLN A 198 -1.53 19.18 5.31
C GLN A 198 -2.65 18.64 4.40
N ALA A 199 -3.91 18.82 4.80
CA ALA A 199 -5.07 18.49 3.96
C ALA A 199 -5.19 19.42 2.74
N ALA A 200 -4.88 20.71 2.89
CA ALA A 200 -4.85 21.68 1.79
C ALA A 200 -3.73 21.37 0.79
N ASN A 201 -2.50 21.11 1.27
CA ASN A 201 -1.38 20.71 0.41
C ASN A 201 -1.67 19.42 -0.36
N LYS A 202 -2.34 18.45 0.27
CA LYS A 202 -2.71 17.20 -0.42
C LYS A 202 -3.72 17.44 -1.53
N LYS A 203 -4.71 18.31 -1.30
CA LYS A 203 -5.68 18.69 -2.34
C LYS A 203 -5.03 19.46 -3.49
N GLU A 204 -4.15 20.41 -3.17
CA GLU A 204 -3.42 21.20 -4.17
C GLU A 204 -2.47 20.33 -5.01
N GLN A 205 -1.82 19.33 -4.41
CA GLN A 205 -1.04 18.33 -5.15
C GLN A 205 -1.91 17.47 -6.06
N GLU A 206 -3.07 17.00 -5.59
CA GLU A 206 -4.00 16.20 -6.40
C GLU A 206 -4.61 17.02 -7.56
N GLU A 207 -4.83 18.32 -7.39
CA GLU A 207 -5.30 19.23 -8.43
C GLU A 207 -4.22 19.51 -9.49
N ASN A 208 -2.98 19.81 -9.05
CA ASN A 208 -1.85 20.01 -9.95
C ASN A 208 -1.55 18.78 -10.82
N ILE A 209 -1.63 17.57 -10.25
CA ILE A 209 -1.44 16.31 -11.01
C ILE A 209 -2.52 16.15 -12.08
N LYS A 210 -3.78 16.48 -11.77
CA LYS A 210 -4.88 16.40 -12.75
C LYS A 210 -4.73 17.41 -13.88
N GLU A 211 -4.30 18.63 -13.56
CA GLU A 211 -4.07 19.69 -14.56
C GLU A 211 -2.93 19.30 -15.52
N LEU A 212 -1.81 18.80 -15.00
CA LEU A 212 -0.70 18.24 -15.78
C LEU A 212 -1.14 17.07 -16.69
N GLU A 213 -1.99 16.19 -16.18
CA GLU A 213 -2.53 15.08 -16.97
C GLU A 213 -3.42 15.55 -18.12
N ILE A 214 -4.22 16.60 -17.91
CA ILE A 214 -5.08 17.20 -18.94
C ILE A 214 -4.22 17.89 -20.01
N ASP A 215 -3.28 18.77 -19.61
CA ASP A 215 -2.38 19.49 -20.53
C ASP A 215 -1.64 18.52 -21.46
N THR A 216 -1.12 17.44 -20.89
CA THR A 216 -0.35 16.46 -21.66
C THR A 216 -1.21 15.69 -22.66
N LYS A 217 -2.47 15.36 -22.30
CA LYS A 217 -3.41 14.75 -23.24
C LYS A 217 -3.75 15.69 -24.39
N ASP A 218 -3.92 16.98 -24.11
CA ASP A 218 -4.18 17.99 -25.12
C ASP A 218 -2.97 18.16 -26.06
N ARG A 219 -1.74 18.19 -25.52
CA ARG A 219 -0.50 18.26 -26.32
C ARG A 219 -0.27 17.03 -27.19
N LEU A 220 -0.70 15.84 -26.74
CA LEU A 220 -0.64 14.62 -27.54
C LEU A 220 -1.69 14.62 -28.65
N LYS A 221 -2.87 15.17 -28.37
CA LYS A 221 -3.91 15.34 -29.38
C LYS A 221 -3.48 16.33 -30.46
N GLU A 222 -2.92 17.47 -30.08
CA GLU A 222 -2.33 18.42 -31.03
C GLU A 222 -1.24 17.77 -31.88
N TYR A 223 -0.40 16.91 -31.28
CA TYR A 223 0.62 16.16 -32.01
C TYR A 223 0.02 15.19 -33.03
N VAL A 224 -1.09 14.50 -32.69
CA VAL A 224 -1.84 13.67 -33.64
C VAL A 224 -2.39 14.51 -34.79
N ASP A 225 -3.02 15.64 -34.48
CA ASP A 225 -3.66 16.52 -35.47
C ASP A 225 -2.64 17.13 -36.45
N ASN A 226 -1.40 17.38 -36.00
CA ASN A 226 -0.30 17.90 -36.80
C ASN A 226 0.56 16.84 -37.52
N SER A 227 0.18 15.56 -37.44
CA SER A 227 0.98 14.46 -37.99
C SER A 227 0.80 14.22 -39.50
N ASP A 228 0.15 15.14 -40.23
CA ASP A 228 -0.21 14.98 -41.65
C ASP A 228 -0.95 13.66 -41.97
N GLY A 229 -1.71 13.15 -40.99
CA GLY A 229 -2.45 11.88 -41.11
C GLY A 229 -1.57 10.63 -41.07
N LEU A 230 -0.30 10.76 -40.69
CA LEU A 230 0.59 9.64 -40.39
C LEU A 230 0.24 8.99 -39.05
N LEU A 231 -0.16 9.79 -38.08
CA LEU A 231 -0.63 9.35 -36.78
C LEU A 231 -2.13 9.60 -36.65
N PHE A 232 -2.88 8.62 -36.14
CA PHE A 232 -4.33 8.76 -35.99
C PHE A 232 -4.77 8.85 -34.54
N LYS A 233 -4.01 8.25 -33.63
CA LYS A 233 -4.40 8.15 -32.23
C LYS A 233 -3.21 7.77 -31.37
N ILE A 234 -3.13 8.37 -30.18
CA ILE A 234 -2.24 7.95 -29.11
C ILE A 234 -3.13 7.58 -27.93
N GLU A 235 -3.01 6.36 -27.41
CA GLU A 235 -3.76 5.95 -26.22
C GLU A 235 -2.99 4.94 -25.37
N PRO A 236 -3.25 4.90 -24.05
CA PRO A 236 -2.73 3.84 -23.21
C PRO A 236 -3.25 2.47 -23.67
N MET A 237 -2.41 1.44 -23.64
CA MET A 237 -2.82 0.07 -24.00
C MET A 237 -3.85 -0.51 -23.01
N THR A 238 -3.86 0.01 -21.79
CA THR A 238 -4.88 -0.32 -20.77
C THR A 238 -5.40 0.99 -20.17
N ASN A 239 -5.31 1.16 -18.85
CA ASN A 239 -5.61 2.41 -18.16
C ASN A 239 -4.32 3.07 -17.63
N SER A 240 -3.19 2.78 -18.27
CA SER A 240 -1.86 3.21 -17.84
C SER A 240 -1.08 3.73 -19.05
N TRP A 241 -0.57 4.96 -18.93
CA TRP A 241 0.29 5.60 -19.93
C TRP A 241 1.71 5.05 -19.95
N GLU A 242 2.00 4.13 -19.05
CA GLU A 242 3.30 3.48 -19.01
C GLU A 242 3.61 2.66 -20.26
N HIS A 243 2.59 2.21 -20.98
CA HIS A 243 2.85 1.94 -22.37
C HIS A 243 1.64 2.29 -23.23
N VAL A 244 1.97 2.68 -24.45
CA VAL A 244 1.12 3.52 -25.27
C VAL A 244 1.09 2.95 -26.67
N TYR A 245 -0.10 2.87 -27.24
CA TYR A 245 -0.28 2.63 -28.65
C TYR A 245 -0.27 3.96 -29.41
N ALA A 246 0.63 4.05 -30.37
CA ALA A 246 0.68 5.08 -31.40
C ALA A 246 0.14 4.45 -32.70
N PHE A 247 -1.10 4.76 -33.03
CA PHE A 247 -1.76 4.24 -34.23
C PHE A 247 -1.29 5.01 -35.45
N VAL A 248 -0.73 4.28 -36.41
CA VAL A 248 -0.20 4.83 -37.65
C VAL A 248 -1.07 4.49 -38.85
N SER A 249 -0.92 5.27 -39.91
CA SER A 249 -1.70 5.09 -41.12
C SER A 249 -1.24 3.95 -42.02
N GLU A 250 -2.18 3.47 -42.85
CA GLU A 250 -1.90 2.46 -43.88
C GLU A 250 -0.84 2.97 -44.89
N ASN A 251 -0.68 4.29 -45.02
CA ASN A 251 0.36 4.89 -45.86
C ASN A 251 1.77 4.53 -45.38
N PHE A 252 1.94 4.16 -44.10
CA PHE A 252 3.21 3.59 -43.64
C PHE A 252 3.55 2.34 -44.42
N LYS A 253 2.59 1.47 -44.77
CA LYS A 253 2.90 0.21 -45.47
C LYS A 253 3.70 0.43 -46.75
N THR A 254 3.46 1.55 -47.45
CA THR A 254 4.12 1.92 -48.70
C THR A 254 5.45 2.64 -48.55
N MET A 255 5.83 3.09 -47.35
CA MET A 255 7.14 3.71 -47.09
C MET A 255 8.27 2.67 -47.10
N SER A 256 9.49 3.10 -47.44
CA SER A 256 10.67 2.24 -47.32
C SER A 256 11.00 1.93 -45.86
N LEU A 257 11.71 0.83 -45.61
CA LEU A 257 12.06 0.42 -44.25
C LEU A 257 12.85 1.50 -43.51
N ASN A 258 13.83 2.14 -44.17
CA ASN A 258 14.64 3.19 -43.58
C ASN A 258 13.81 4.43 -43.20
N GLU A 259 12.86 4.83 -44.04
CA GLU A 259 11.96 5.96 -43.75
C GLU A 259 11.05 5.65 -42.57
N LYS A 260 10.52 4.43 -42.50
CA LYS A 260 9.72 3.98 -41.35
C LYS A 260 10.56 4.02 -40.07
N GLU A 261 11.74 3.39 -40.06
CA GLU A 261 12.59 3.36 -38.87
C GLU A 261 12.96 4.78 -38.41
N SER A 262 13.36 5.66 -39.33
CA SER A 262 13.71 7.04 -38.99
C SER A 262 12.53 7.79 -38.36
N TRP A 263 11.35 7.71 -38.97
CA TRP A 263 10.17 8.42 -38.49
C TRP A 263 9.70 7.88 -37.14
N VAL A 264 9.65 6.55 -37.00
CA VAL A 264 9.18 5.87 -35.78
C VAL A 264 10.12 6.16 -34.61
N ASN A 265 11.42 6.27 -34.86
CA ASN A 265 12.40 6.70 -33.87
C ASN A 265 12.15 8.12 -33.35
N GLU A 266 11.97 9.07 -34.26
CA GLU A 266 11.73 10.47 -33.93
C GLU A 266 10.39 10.65 -33.21
N ALA A 267 9.31 10.14 -33.79
CA ALA A 267 7.97 10.24 -33.24
C ALA A 267 7.87 9.51 -31.89
N GLY A 268 8.51 8.35 -31.76
CA GLY A 268 8.47 7.58 -30.54
C GLY A 268 9.16 8.29 -29.38
N LEU A 269 10.30 8.93 -29.64
CA LEU A 269 11.02 9.71 -28.65
C LEU A 269 10.22 10.95 -28.21
N ASP A 270 9.59 11.68 -29.15
CA ASP A 270 8.80 12.86 -28.80
C ASP A 270 7.55 12.50 -27.99
N ILE A 271 6.81 11.45 -28.39
CA ILE A 271 5.65 10.95 -27.65
C ILE A 271 6.05 10.56 -26.21
N LYS A 272 7.16 9.82 -26.05
CA LYS A 272 7.71 9.43 -24.74
C LYS A 272 8.01 10.66 -23.88
N ASN A 273 8.71 11.65 -24.43
CA ASN A 273 9.11 12.85 -23.71
C ASN A 273 7.91 13.71 -23.29
N ARG A 274 6.86 13.80 -24.11
CA ARG A 274 5.63 14.52 -23.75
C ARG A 274 4.91 13.87 -22.58
N ILE A 275 4.75 12.55 -22.61
CA ILE A 275 4.11 11.80 -21.53
C ILE A 275 4.92 11.92 -20.23
N LYS A 276 6.24 11.79 -20.31
CA LYS A 276 7.16 11.91 -19.17
C LYS A 276 7.18 13.33 -18.59
N GLY A 277 7.28 14.34 -19.45
CA GLY A 277 7.25 15.75 -19.06
C GLY A 277 5.91 16.16 -18.44
N GLY A 278 4.84 15.46 -18.82
CA GLY A 278 3.51 15.59 -18.25
C GLY A 278 3.28 14.97 -16.88
N GLY A 279 4.27 14.23 -16.35
CA GLY A 279 4.14 13.50 -15.09
C GLY A 279 3.10 12.37 -15.12
N ILE A 280 2.64 11.95 -16.30
CA ILE A 280 1.62 10.90 -16.43
C ILE A 280 2.23 9.50 -16.25
N ALA A 281 3.47 9.30 -16.73
CA ALA A 281 4.21 8.05 -16.62
C ALA A 281 5.72 8.33 -16.52
N GLU A 282 6.45 7.55 -15.72
CA GLU A 282 7.89 7.79 -15.50
C GLU A 282 8.74 7.32 -16.70
N ASP A 283 8.39 6.17 -17.29
CA ASP A 283 9.11 5.60 -18.44
C ASP A 283 8.15 4.96 -19.47
N PRO A 284 7.39 5.79 -20.21
CA PRO A 284 6.38 5.27 -21.11
C PRO A 284 6.99 4.56 -22.32
N ARG A 285 6.56 3.33 -22.57
CA ARG A 285 6.95 2.54 -23.74
C ARG A 285 5.96 2.71 -24.88
N VAL A 286 6.40 3.28 -25.99
CA VAL A 286 5.54 3.55 -27.16
C VAL A 286 5.58 2.37 -28.13
N TYR A 287 4.42 1.92 -28.61
CA TYR A 287 4.26 0.82 -29.56
C TYR A 287 3.56 1.38 -30.78
N PHE A 288 4.18 1.25 -31.95
CA PHE A 288 3.55 1.66 -33.19
C PHE A 288 2.77 0.49 -33.74
N VAL A 289 1.48 0.74 -34.04
CA VAL A 289 0.54 -0.28 -34.49
C VAL A 289 -0.27 0.25 -35.67
N TYR A 290 -0.63 -0.63 -36.59
CA TYR A 290 -1.56 -0.31 -37.65
C TYR A 290 -3.00 -0.24 -37.13
N LYS A 291 -3.93 0.22 -37.97
CA LYS A 291 -5.35 0.33 -37.64
C LYS A 291 -6.00 -1.00 -37.28
N ASP A 292 -5.55 -2.09 -37.89
CA ASP A 292 -5.97 -3.47 -37.58
C ASP A 292 -5.32 -4.03 -36.30
N GLN A 293 -4.57 -3.21 -35.55
CA GLN A 293 -3.81 -3.54 -34.35
C GLN A 293 -2.66 -4.51 -34.58
N SER A 294 -2.30 -4.80 -35.84
CA SER A 294 -1.04 -5.46 -36.14
C SER A 294 0.12 -4.54 -35.74
N LYS A 295 1.14 -5.16 -35.15
CA LYS A 295 2.26 -4.44 -34.56
C LYS A 295 3.21 -4.01 -35.67
N LEU A 296 3.56 -2.72 -35.72
CA LEU A 296 4.53 -2.18 -36.67
C LEU A 296 5.93 -2.13 -36.04
N ALA A 297 6.06 -1.53 -34.85
CA ALA A 297 7.36 -1.34 -34.24
C ALA A 297 7.33 -1.33 -32.71
N VAL A 298 8.48 -1.69 -32.11
CA VAL A 298 8.70 -1.72 -30.66
C VAL A 298 10.01 -1.09 -30.23
N PRO A 299 10.09 -0.57 -28.99
CA PRO A 299 11.34 -0.08 -28.44
C PRO A 299 12.36 -1.24 -28.29
N ASP A 300 13.58 -1.05 -28.79
CA ASP A 300 14.71 -1.94 -28.61
C ASP A 300 15.26 -1.80 -27.19
N THR A 301 15.11 -2.85 -26.39
CA THR A 301 15.55 -2.88 -24.99
C THR A 301 17.06 -3.06 -24.85
N PHE A 302 17.85 -2.34 -25.64
CA PHE A 302 19.30 -2.14 -25.44
C PHE A 302 19.81 -0.82 -26.06
N ASN A 303 18.95 -0.01 -26.71
CA ASN A 303 19.34 1.33 -27.19
C ASN A 303 18.17 2.28 -27.57
N GLU A 304 16.97 2.09 -27.01
CA GLU A 304 15.73 2.90 -27.19
C GLU A 304 15.29 3.27 -28.63
N SER A 305 16.02 2.81 -29.64
CA SER A 305 15.58 2.86 -31.03
C SER A 305 14.43 1.89 -31.25
N TYR A 306 13.51 2.23 -32.14
CA TYR A 306 12.35 1.43 -32.44
C TYR A 306 12.70 0.45 -33.56
N LYS A 307 12.52 -0.84 -33.29
CA LYS A 307 12.68 -1.92 -34.25
C LYS A 307 11.34 -2.25 -34.88
N ILE A 308 11.29 -2.27 -36.20
CA ILE A 308 10.16 -2.76 -36.97
C ILE A 308 10.19 -4.29 -36.95
N GLU A 309 9.08 -4.92 -36.55
CA GLU A 309 8.94 -6.38 -36.58
C GLU A 309 8.11 -6.73 -37.83
N ASP A 310 8.64 -7.61 -38.69
CA ASP A 310 7.95 -8.19 -39.85
C ASP A 310 6.99 -9.32 -39.45
#